data_AF-A0A9W9FWS8-F1
#
_entry.id   AF-A0A9W9FWS8-F1
#
_cell.length_a   1.000
_cell.length_b   1.000
_cell.length_c   1.000
_cell.angle_alpha   90.00
_cell.angle_beta   90.00
_cell.angle_gamma   90.00
#
_symmetry.space_group_name_H-M   'P 1'
#
loop_
_entity.id
_entity.type
_entity.pdbx_description
1 polymer ?
#
loop_
_entity_poly.entity_id
_entity_poly.type
_entity_poly.pdbx_seq_one_letter_code
_entity_poly.pdbx_strand_id
1 'polypeptide(L)'
;MRSPFLALLSGSLALGHAIPGKLQARDIGSDELSKFSYWVQYAAASYCYNDYTAKTGASVSCPDNLCSQVEATGATIVYDFSNTTSTDTAGYIALDKTNKAIVLAFRGSYSVRNWIADVEFPYTNPDLCDGCEAELGFWSSWTAVRDPISKTLNETIAANPDYELIVTGHSLGAGVATLAAADLRTKGHPSATLYAYASPRVANSALAKFITAQENNYRFTHINDPVPKLPLLAMGYVHVSPEYYITAPNNATVSASEVKVLQGEVNWDGNTGTGVPSISSFAAHHWYFEEADGCLGPDLCDGCEAELGFWSSWTAVRDPISKTLNETIAANPDYELIVTGHSLGAGVATLAAADLRTKGHPSATLYAYASPRVANSALAKFITAQENNYRFTHINDPVPKLPLLAIGYVHVSPEYYITAPNNATVSASEVKVLQGEVNWDGNTGTGVPSISSFAAHHWYFEEADGCLGPGLPWKV
;
A
#
# COMPACT_ATOMS: atom_id res chain seq x y z
N MET A 1 -65.47 -66.03 -28.78
CA MET A 1 -65.04 -65.27 -27.59
C MET A 1 -63.53 -65.30 -27.48
N ARG A 2 -62.86 -64.20 -27.85
CA ARG A 2 -61.71 -63.55 -27.17
C ARG A 2 -60.97 -62.66 -28.17
N SER A 3 -60.83 -61.41 -27.75
CA SER A 3 -60.35 -60.23 -28.46
C SER A 3 -58.80 -60.21 -28.54
N PRO A 4 -58.20 -59.47 -29.50
CA PRO A 4 -56.77 -59.15 -29.52
C PRO A 4 -56.50 -57.84 -28.76
N PHE A 5 -55.38 -57.73 -28.05
CA PHE A 5 -54.86 -56.47 -27.49
C PHE A 5 -53.33 -56.56 -27.58
N LEU A 6 -52.69 -56.02 -28.61
CA LEU A 6 -52.21 -54.63 -28.78
C LEU A 6 -51.31 -54.17 -27.62
N ALA A 7 -50.00 -54.24 -27.85
CA ALA A 7 -48.98 -53.59 -27.03
C ALA A 7 -48.98 -52.08 -27.32
N LEU A 8 -49.09 -51.27 -26.27
CA LEU A 8 -48.93 -49.82 -26.32
C LEU A 8 -47.74 -49.45 -25.43
N LEU A 9 -46.68 -48.94 -26.06
CA LEU A 9 -45.60 -48.21 -25.39
C LEU A 9 -46.19 -46.92 -24.79
N SER A 10 -46.03 -46.74 -23.47
CA SER A 10 -46.18 -45.43 -22.83
C SER A 10 -44.80 -44.94 -22.41
N GLY A 11 -44.27 -43.97 -23.16
CA GLY A 11 -43.09 -43.20 -22.76
C GLY A 11 -43.49 -42.20 -21.67
N SER A 12 -42.86 -42.31 -20.50
CA SER A 12 -42.90 -41.29 -19.47
C SER A 12 -41.71 -40.34 -19.67
N LEU A 13 -41.96 -39.16 -20.25
CA LEU A 13 -41.06 -38.02 -20.17
C LEU A 13 -40.98 -37.56 -18.71
N ALA A 14 -39.88 -37.89 -18.04
CA ALA A 14 -39.51 -37.22 -16.81
C ALA A 14 -38.84 -35.88 -17.18
N LEU A 15 -39.57 -34.78 -17.00
CA LEU A 15 -39.01 -33.43 -16.96
C LEU A 15 -38.12 -33.32 -15.72
N GLY A 16 -36.86 -33.71 -15.84
CA GLY A 16 -35.84 -33.41 -14.86
C GLY A 16 -35.64 -31.90 -14.80
N HIS A 17 -36.21 -31.26 -13.78
CA HIS A 17 -35.81 -29.91 -13.42
C HIS A 17 -34.36 -29.98 -12.94
N ALA A 18 -33.44 -29.43 -13.73
CA ALA A 18 -32.06 -29.25 -13.31
C ALA A 18 -32.06 -28.34 -12.07
N ILE A 19 -31.65 -28.91 -10.95
CA ILE A 19 -31.27 -28.14 -9.76
C ILE A 19 -30.08 -27.27 -10.21
N PRO A 20 -30.07 -25.94 -9.97
CA PRO A 20 -28.92 -25.12 -10.34
C PRO A 20 -27.68 -25.68 -9.66
N GLY A 21 -26.73 -26.14 -10.49
CA GLY A 21 -25.54 -26.83 -10.03
C GLY A 21 -24.72 -25.95 -9.10
N LYS A 22 -24.19 -26.55 -8.02
CA LYS A 22 -23.12 -25.94 -7.22
C LYS A 22 -22.05 -25.38 -8.16
N LEU A 23 -21.70 -24.11 -7.97
CA LEU A 23 -20.58 -23.46 -8.67
C LEU A 23 -19.32 -24.32 -8.47
N GLN A 24 -18.70 -24.76 -9.56
CA GLN A 24 -17.58 -25.71 -9.52
C GLN A 24 -16.28 -24.99 -9.15
N ALA A 25 -15.66 -25.40 -8.04
CA ALA A 25 -14.28 -25.07 -7.72
C ALA A 25 -13.32 -25.99 -8.50
N ARG A 26 -12.27 -25.44 -9.11
CA ARG A 26 -11.13 -26.22 -9.67
C ARG A 26 -9.81 -25.75 -9.08
N ASP A 27 -8.85 -26.66 -9.02
CA ASP A 27 -7.44 -26.33 -8.77
C ASP A 27 -6.78 -25.82 -10.07
N ILE A 28 -5.65 -25.12 -9.92
CA ILE A 28 -4.88 -24.56 -11.04
C ILE A 28 -3.74 -25.50 -11.47
N GLY A 29 -3.23 -25.32 -12.69
CA GLY A 29 -2.02 -25.99 -13.15
C GLY A 29 -0.72 -25.37 -12.61
N SER A 30 0.41 -26.08 -12.72
CA SER A 30 1.74 -25.55 -12.36
C SER A 30 2.11 -24.31 -13.16
N ASP A 31 1.72 -24.25 -14.43
CA ASP A 31 2.05 -23.12 -15.31
C ASP A 31 1.24 -21.87 -14.95
N GLU A 32 -0.02 -22.05 -14.54
CA GLU A 32 -0.85 -20.96 -13.99
C GLU A 32 -0.22 -20.43 -12.70
N LEU A 33 0.18 -21.30 -11.77
CA LEU A 33 0.82 -20.91 -10.52
C LEU A 33 2.10 -20.09 -10.74
N SER A 34 2.96 -20.53 -11.67
CA SER A 34 4.19 -19.82 -12.02
C SER A 34 3.90 -18.41 -12.57
N LYS A 35 2.89 -18.27 -13.42
CA LYS A 35 2.47 -16.94 -13.93
C LYS A 35 1.93 -16.05 -12.82
N PHE A 36 1.11 -16.58 -11.92
CA PHE A 36 0.54 -15.80 -10.82
C PHE A 36 1.63 -15.31 -9.86
N SER A 37 2.61 -16.17 -9.57
CA SER A 37 3.77 -15.79 -8.75
C SER A 37 4.71 -14.82 -9.48
N TYR A 38 4.76 -14.85 -10.81
CA TYR A 38 5.57 -13.92 -11.59
C TYR A 38 4.97 -12.52 -11.65
N TRP A 39 3.67 -12.40 -11.96
CA TRP A 39 3.05 -11.08 -12.18
C TRP A 39 2.79 -10.29 -10.89
N VAL A 40 2.78 -10.94 -9.73
CA VAL A 40 2.71 -10.23 -8.44
C VAL A 40 4.01 -9.45 -8.15
N GLN A 41 5.16 -9.89 -8.66
CA GLN A 41 6.43 -9.17 -8.48
C GLN A 41 6.42 -7.77 -9.10
N TYR A 42 5.70 -7.58 -10.22
CA TYR A 42 5.48 -6.24 -10.78
C TYR A 42 4.55 -5.39 -9.90
N ALA A 43 3.57 -6.01 -9.23
CA ALA A 43 2.74 -5.30 -8.26
C ALA A 43 3.57 -4.93 -7.01
N ALA A 44 4.44 -5.81 -6.54
CA ALA A 44 5.35 -5.55 -5.43
C ALA A 44 6.37 -4.44 -5.76
N ALA A 45 6.98 -4.50 -6.94
CA ALA A 45 7.88 -3.48 -7.48
C ALA A 45 7.23 -2.10 -7.58
N SER A 46 5.90 -2.03 -7.80
CA SER A 46 5.18 -0.75 -7.83
C SER A 46 5.21 0.01 -6.49
N TYR A 47 5.56 -0.66 -5.38
CA TYR A 47 5.80 0.00 -4.10
C TYR A 47 7.23 0.52 -3.93
N CYS A 48 8.17 0.15 -4.79
CA CYS A 48 9.57 0.53 -4.65
C CYS A 48 9.80 1.95 -5.21
N TYR A 49 10.32 2.86 -4.38
CA TYR A 49 10.58 4.25 -4.75
C TYR A 49 11.38 4.40 -6.04
N ASN A 50 12.43 3.60 -6.15
CA ASN A 50 13.34 3.65 -7.29
C ASN A 50 12.65 3.28 -8.60
N ASP A 51 11.53 2.54 -8.58
CA ASP A 51 10.83 2.10 -9.78
C ASP A 51 9.77 3.12 -10.22
N TYR A 52 8.94 3.65 -9.32
CA TYR A 52 7.92 4.63 -9.72
C TYR A 52 8.44 6.09 -9.78
N THR A 53 9.73 6.33 -9.51
CA THR A 53 10.40 7.62 -9.79
C THR A 53 11.59 7.47 -10.74
N ALA A 54 11.79 6.28 -11.29
CA ALA A 54 12.89 6.00 -12.19
C ALA A 54 12.78 6.76 -13.50
N LYS A 55 13.92 7.12 -14.07
CA LYS A 55 13.95 7.61 -15.45
C LYS A 55 13.66 6.48 -16.43
N THR A 56 13.04 6.81 -17.56
CA THR A 56 12.91 5.90 -18.71
C THR A 56 14.22 5.19 -19.02
N GLY A 57 14.18 3.86 -19.13
CA GLY A 57 15.32 2.98 -19.38
C GLY A 57 15.95 2.38 -18.13
N ALA A 58 15.57 2.82 -16.92
CA ALA A 58 15.99 2.17 -15.68
C ALA A 58 15.45 0.74 -15.61
N SER A 59 16.24 -0.17 -15.04
CA SER A 59 15.79 -1.53 -14.74
C SER A 59 14.80 -1.51 -13.58
N VAL A 60 13.77 -2.37 -13.64
CA VAL A 60 12.93 -2.67 -12.48
C VAL A 60 13.80 -3.39 -11.44
N SER A 61 13.81 -2.93 -10.19
CA SER A 61 14.62 -3.55 -9.13
C SER A 61 13.98 -3.44 -7.75
N CYS A 62 14.09 -4.50 -6.95
CA CYS A 62 13.53 -4.55 -5.61
C CYS A 62 14.57 -5.02 -4.57
N PRO A 63 14.48 -4.52 -3.33
CA PRO A 63 15.28 -5.04 -2.22
C PRO A 63 14.95 -6.51 -1.94
N ASP A 64 15.90 -7.18 -1.25
CA ASP A 64 15.72 -8.51 -0.65
C ASP A 64 15.18 -9.61 -1.58
N ASN A 65 15.46 -9.50 -2.89
CA ASN A 65 15.01 -10.42 -3.94
C ASN A 65 13.49 -10.45 -4.16
N LEU A 66 12.77 -9.41 -3.71
CA LEU A 66 11.31 -9.34 -3.79
C LEU A 66 10.80 -9.54 -5.23
N CYS A 67 11.42 -8.89 -6.21
CA CYS A 67 11.09 -9.07 -7.63
C CYS A 67 12.21 -9.75 -8.44
N SER A 68 12.91 -10.71 -7.85
CA SER A 68 14.09 -11.35 -8.46
C SER A 68 13.84 -12.01 -9.84
N GLN A 69 12.64 -12.52 -10.12
CA GLN A 69 12.33 -13.06 -11.44
C GLN A 69 12.18 -11.94 -12.48
N VAL A 70 11.60 -10.81 -12.09
CA VAL A 70 11.48 -9.61 -12.93
C VAL A 70 12.86 -9.01 -13.21
N GLU A 71 13.72 -8.92 -12.20
CA GLU A 71 15.11 -8.46 -12.37
C GLU A 71 15.88 -9.35 -13.35
N ALA A 72 15.68 -10.67 -13.27
CA ALA A 72 16.32 -11.63 -14.15
C ALA A 72 15.93 -11.48 -15.63
N THR A 73 14.76 -10.89 -15.94
CA THR A 73 14.36 -10.61 -17.33
C THR A 73 15.02 -9.37 -17.91
N GLY A 74 15.62 -8.52 -17.06
CA GLY A 74 16.12 -7.21 -17.44
C GLY A 74 15.00 -6.25 -17.85
N ALA A 75 13.81 -6.38 -17.24
CA ALA A 75 12.69 -5.49 -17.50
C ALA A 75 13.07 -4.03 -17.24
N THR A 76 12.65 -3.12 -18.13
CA THR A 76 13.00 -1.70 -18.06
C THR A 76 11.77 -0.81 -18.02
N ILE A 77 11.79 0.22 -17.19
CA ILE A 77 10.73 1.22 -17.07
C ILE A 77 10.71 2.10 -18.31
N VAL A 78 9.54 2.25 -18.90
CA VAL A 78 9.28 3.12 -20.06
C VAL A 78 8.69 4.45 -19.59
N TYR A 79 7.85 4.43 -18.55
CA TYR A 79 7.17 5.60 -18.02
C TYR A 79 6.76 5.38 -16.57
N ASP A 80 6.89 6.40 -15.73
CA ASP A 80 6.42 6.44 -14.34
C ASP A 80 5.35 7.54 -14.17
N PHE A 81 4.49 7.44 -13.16
CA PHE A 81 3.41 8.41 -12.93
C PHE A 81 3.19 8.82 -11.47
N SER A 82 4.24 8.80 -10.64
CA SER A 82 4.17 9.27 -9.25
C SER A 82 4.14 10.80 -9.09
N ASN A 83 4.82 11.53 -9.98
CA ASN A 83 5.01 12.98 -9.88
C ASN A 83 4.00 13.79 -10.73
N THR A 84 3.04 13.13 -11.37
CA THR A 84 2.21 13.74 -12.42
C THR A 84 0.82 14.16 -11.95
N THR A 85 0.41 13.83 -10.71
CA THR A 85 -0.92 14.16 -10.19
C THR A 85 -0.88 14.68 -8.76
N SER A 86 -1.93 15.41 -8.35
CA SER A 86 -2.20 15.75 -6.94
C SER A 86 -2.87 14.59 -6.18
N THR A 87 -2.78 13.37 -6.70
CA THR A 87 -3.39 12.16 -6.13
C THR A 87 -2.30 11.17 -5.73
N ASP A 88 -2.54 10.33 -4.73
CA ASP A 88 -1.57 9.30 -4.27
C ASP A 88 -1.46 8.10 -5.25
N THR A 89 -1.86 8.29 -6.52
CA THR A 89 -1.78 7.27 -7.58
C THR A 89 -0.35 7.21 -8.09
N ALA A 90 0.34 6.10 -7.82
CA ALA A 90 1.71 5.87 -8.29
C ALA A 90 1.81 4.52 -9.01
N GLY A 91 2.86 4.37 -9.81
CA GLY A 91 3.11 3.18 -10.60
C GLY A 91 3.95 3.49 -11.83
N TYR A 92 4.04 2.51 -12.73
CA TYR A 92 4.88 2.60 -13.91
C TYR A 92 4.38 1.72 -15.06
N ILE A 93 4.93 1.95 -16.25
CA ILE A 93 4.88 1.08 -17.42
C ILE A 93 6.27 0.51 -17.61
N ALA A 94 6.41 -0.81 -17.65
CA ALA A 94 7.67 -1.51 -17.91
C ALA A 94 7.58 -2.36 -19.17
N LEU A 95 8.73 -2.59 -19.79
CA LEU A 95 8.91 -3.46 -20.95
C LEU A 95 9.72 -4.69 -20.54
N ASP A 96 9.09 -5.85 -20.62
CA ASP A 96 9.72 -7.15 -20.43
C ASP A 96 9.95 -7.81 -21.80
N LYS A 97 11.19 -7.75 -22.26
CA LYS A 97 11.57 -8.31 -23.56
C LYS A 97 11.69 -9.83 -23.54
N THR A 98 11.90 -10.41 -22.36
CA THR A 98 12.09 -11.86 -22.20
C THR A 98 10.75 -12.58 -22.33
N ASN A 99 9.71 -12.07 -21.65
CA ASN A 99 8.36 -12.62 -21.72
C ASN A 99 7.48 -11.96 -22.78
N LYS A 100 8.00 -10.97 -23.52
CA LYS A 100 7.28 -10.18 -24.51
C LYS A 100 6.02 -9.55 -23.92
N ALA A 101 6.19 -8.77 -22.85
CA ALA A 101 5.10 -8.11 -22.16
C ALA A 101 5.36 -6.62 -21.97
N ILE A 102 4.30 -5.82 -22.09
CA ILE A 102 4.22 -4.44 -21.67
C ILE A 102 3.39 -4.44 -20.39
N VAL A 103 3.97 -4.04 -19.26
CA VAL A 103 3.34 -4.17 -17.95
C VAL A 103 3.01 -2.79 -17.40
N LEU A 104 1.73 -2.51 -17.20
CA LEU A 104 1.23 -1.35 -16.47
C LEU A 104 0.95 -1.77 -15.02
N ALA A 105 1.76 -1.29 -14.08
CA ALA A 105 1.66 -1.62 -12.66
C ALA A 105 1.19 -0.42 -11.83
N PHE A 106 0.20 -0.63 -10.96
CA PHE A 106 -0.32 0.37 -10.03
C PHE A 106 -0.01 0.01 -8.58
N ARG A 107 0.52 0.98 -7.83
CA ARG A 107 0.78 0.89 -6.40
C ARG A 107 -0.51 1.01 -5.60
N GLY A 108 -0.59 0.29 -4.48
CA GLY A 108 -1.58 0.56 -3.44
C GLY A 108 -1.23 1.79 -2.58
N SER A 109 -2.05 2.03 -1.55
CA SER A 109 -1.82 3.12 -0.59
C SER A 109 -0.86 2.71 0.52
N TYR A 110 -0.11 3.67 1.06
CA TYR A 110 0.76 3.46 2.24
C TYR A 110 0.01 3.14 3.53
N SER A 111 -1.27 3.50 3.60
CA SER A 111 -2.07 3.45 4.83
C SER A 111 -3.39 2.72 4.61
N VAL A 112 -3.33 1.50 4.06
CA VAL A 112 -4.53 0.68 3.74
C VAL A 112 -5.39 0.44 4.99
N ARG A 113 -4.81 0.34 6.20
CA ARG A 113 -5.57 0.23 7.45
C ARG A 113 -6.45 1.46 7.73
N ASN A 114 -5.93 2.66 7.50
CA ASN A 114 -6.69 3.89 7.64
C ASN A 114 -7.76 3.98 6.55
N TRP A 115 -7.42 3.59 5.32
CA TRP A 115 -8.40 3.47 4.25
C TRP A 115 -9.57 2.55 4.63
N ILE A 116 -9.31 1.38 5.24
CA ILE A 116 -10.37 0.48 5.73
C ILE A 116 -11.26 1.16 6.79
N ALA A 117 -10.70 2.02 7.63
CA ALA A 117 -11.40 2.65 8.75
C ALA A 117 -12.25 3.85 8.34
N ASP A 118 -11.75 4.68 7.41
CA ASP A 118 -12.24 6.05 7.21
C ASP A 118 -12.83 6.30 5.81
N VAL A 119 -12.69 5.36 4.86
CA VAL A 119 -13.09 5.64 3.48
C VAL A 119 -14.60 5.59 3.27
N GLU A 120 -15.11 6.56 2.52
CA GLU A 120 -16.45 6.55 1.94
C GLU A 120 -16.40 5.94 0.53
N PHE A 121 -17.45 5.20 0.15
CA PHE A 121 -17.51 4.53 -1.16
C PHE A 121 -18.68 5.05 -2.01
N PRO A 122 -18.59 6.27 -2.58
CA PRO A 122 -19.58 6.76 -3.51
C PRO A 122 -19.42 6.15 -4.90
N TYR A 123 -20.54 6.05 -5.62
CA TYR A 123 -20.56 5.62 -7.02
C TYR A 123 -20.32 6.79 -7.98
N THR A 124 -19.75 6.49 -9.13
CA THR A 124 -19.70 7.34 -10.31
C THR A 124 -19.98 6.54 -11.57
N ASN A 125 -20.50 7.18 -12.62
CA ASN A 125 -20.67 6.55 -13.93
C ASN A 125 -19.33 6.63 -14.70
N PRO A 126 -18.69 5.49 -15.04
CA PRO A 126 -17.43 5.48 -15.79
C PRO A 126 -17.62 5.56 -17.31
N ASP A 127 -18.86 5.61 -17.82
CA ASP A 127 -19.21 5.63 -19.24
C ASP A 127 -18.64 4.43 -20.04
N LEU A 128 -18.60 3.26 -19.39
CA LEU A 128 -18.12 2.01 -20.00
C LEU A 128 -19.25 1.13 -20.56
N CYS A 129 -20.44 1.20 -19.95
CA CYS A 129 -21.59 0.39 -20.29
C CYS A 129 -22.88 0.93 -19.64
N ASP A 130 -24.04 0.54 -20.17
CA ASP A 130 -25.34 0.98 -19.66
C ASP A 130 -25.56 0.50 -18.21
N GLY A 131 -25.88 1.44 -17.32
CA GLY A 131 -26.14 1.17 -15.90
C GLY A 131 -24.89 0.82 -15.09
N CYS A 132 -23.70 0.97 -15.67
CA CYS A 132 -22.45 0.69 -14.98
C CYS A 132 -22.06 1.81 -14.03
N GLU A 133 -21.68 1.43 -12.83
CA GLU A 133 -21.19 2.36 -11.81
C GLU A 133 -19.92 1.79 -11.19
N ALA A 134 -18.90 2.64 -11.11
CA ALA A 134 -17.63 2.36 -10.46
C ALA A 134 -17.56 3.10 -9.11
N GLU A 135 -16.71 2.63 -8.21
CA GLU A 135 -16.32 3.44 -7.05
C GLU A 135 -15.57 4.70 -7.52
N LEU A 136 -15.96 5.85 -6.99
CA LEU A 136 -15.48 7.16 -7.41
C LEU A 136 -13.97 7.32 -7.23
N GLY A 137 -13.43 6.95 -6.06
CA GLY A 137 -12.01 7.07 -5.75
C GLY A 137 -11.14 6.34 -6.78
N PHE A 138 -11.41 5.06 -7.02
CA PHE A 138 -10.65 4.26 -8.00
C PHE A 138 -10.79 4.79 -9.43
N TRP A 139 -12.00 5.22 -9.83
CA TRP A 139 -12.21 5.78 -11.16
C TRP A 139 -11.52 7.14 -11.33
N SER A 140 -11.55 8.00 -10.32
CA SER A 140 -10.83 9.27 -10.29
C SER A 140 -9.31 9.06 -10.35
N SER A 141 -8.77 8.10 -9.60
CA SER A 141 -7.36 7.73 -9.66
C SER A 141 -6.93 7.30 -11.07
N TRP A 142 -7.69 6.42 -11.73
CA TRP A 142 -7.40 6.02 -13.10
C TRP A 142 -7.49 7.20 -14.07
N THR A 143 -8.59 7.95 -14.05
CA THR A 143 -8.83 9.03 -15.00
C THR A 143 -7.84 10.19 -14.87
N ALA A 144 -7.26 10.41 -13.69
CA ALA A 144 -6.20 11.40 -13.47
C ALA A 144 -4.90 11.11 -14.25
N VAL A 145 -4.59 9.83 -14.47
CA VAL A 145 -3.36 9.38 -15.17
C VAL A 145 -3.63 8.75 -16.54
N ARG A 146 -4.90 8.58 -16.93
CA ARG A 146 -5.30 7.83 -18.12
C ARG A 146 -4.66 8.34 -19.41
N ASP A 147 -4.75 9.64 -19.68
CA ASP A 147 -4.34 10.20 -20.97
C ASP A 147 -2.83 10.03 -21.25
N PRO A 148 -1.90 10.39 -20.33
CA PRO A 148 -0.49 10.13 -20.55
C PRO A 148 -0.17 8.63 -20.61
N ILE A 149 -0.83 7.79 -19.81
CA ILE A 149 -0.65 6.32 -19.87
C ILE A 149 -1.10 5.78 -21.23
N SER A 150 -2.30 6.13 -21.70
CA SER A 150 -2.83 5.68 -22.99
C SER A 150 -1.93 6.11 -24.14
N LYS A 151 -1.37 7.33 -24.10
CA LYS A 151 -0.39 7.78 -25.09
C LYS A 151 0.85 6.89 -25.08
N THR A 152 1.48 6.71 -23.92
CA THR A 152 2.70 5.88 -23.80
C THR A 152 2.45 4.43 -24.19
N LEU A 153 1.31 3.85 -23.79
CA LEU A 153 0.95 2.49 -24.17
C LEU A 153 0.81 2.34 -25.68
N ASN A 154 0.11 3.27 -26.35
CA ASN A 154 -0.03 3.25 -27.80
C ASN A 154 1.33 3.30 -28.52
N GLU A 155 2.24 4.17 -28.07
CA GLU A 155 3.60 4.28 -28.61
C GLU A 155 4.41 3.00 -28.37
N THR A 156 4.33 2.44 -27.16
CA THR A 156 5.08 1.24 -26.77
C THR A 156 4.57 -0.01 -27.49
N ILE A 157 3.25 -0.17 -27.63
CA ILE A 157 2.62 -1.28 -28.36
C ILE A 157 2.93 -1.17 -29.86
N ALA A 158 2.89 0.03 -30.44
CA ALA A 158 3.26 0.22 -31.85
C ALA A 158 4.72 -0.18 -32.12
N ALA A 159 5.62 0.03 -31.15
CA ALA A 159 7.01 -0.39 -31.23
C ALA A 159 7.22 -1.91 -30.95
N ASN A 160 6.26 -2.57 -30.29
CA ASN A 160 6.35 -3.97 -29.86
C ASN A 160 5.02 -4.71 -30.12
N PRO A 161 4.62 -4.90 -31.40
CA PRO A 161 3.27 -5.36 -31.75
C PRO A 161 2.97 -6.82 -31.39
N ASP A 162 4.00 -7.62 -31.08
CA ASP A 162 3.87 -9.02 -30.65
C ASP A 162 3.89 -9.19 -29.11
N TYR A 163 3.84 -8.08 -28.36
CA TYR A 163 3.89 -8.10 -26.89
C TYR A 163 2.48 -8.05 -26.29
N GLU A 164 2.27 -8.78 -25.20
CA GLU A 164 1.02 -8.74 -24.44
C GLU A 164 0.96 -7.50 -23.53
N LEU A 165 -0.20 -6.87 -23.42
CA LEU A 165 -0.43 -5.82 -22.42
C LEU A 165 -0.93 -6.46 -21.12
N ILE A 166 -0.11 -6.37 -20.08
CA ILE A 166 -0.43 -6.80 -18.72
C ILE A 166 -0.77 -5.57 -17.88
N VAL A 167 -1.89 -5.60 -17.17
CA VAL A 167 -2.28 -4.58 -16.20
C VAL A 167 -2.32 -5.25 -14.83
N THR A 168 -1.55 -4.74 -13.88
CA THR A 168 -1.38 -5.37 -12.57
C THR A 168 -1.40 -4.36 -11.43
N GLY A 169 -1.69 -4.84 -10.24
CA GLY A 169 -1.62 -4.05 -9.02
C GLY A 169 -1.94 -4.89 -7.79
N HIS A 170 -1.60 -4.36 -6.64
CA HIS A 170 -1.89 -4.93 -5.32
C HIS A 170 -2.73 -3.94 -4.52
N SER A 171 -3.63 -4.43 -3.65
CA SER A 171 -4.45 -3.59 -2.76
C SER A 171 -5.29 -2.57 -3.54
N LEU A 172 -5.30 -1.29 -3.13
CA LEU A 172 -5.97 -0.22 -3.88
C LEU A 172 -5.48 -0.11 -5.34
N GLY A 173 -4.19 -0.38 -5.58
CA GLY A 173 -3.62 -0.39 -6.93
C GLY A 173 -4.27 -1.44 -7.81
N ALA A 174 -4.66 -2.59 -7.25
CA ALA A 174 -5.42 -3.62 -7.96
C ALA A 174 -6.84 -3.16 -8.31
N GLY A 175 -7.45 -2.31 -7.47
CA GLY A 175 -8.73 -1.67 -7.76
C GLY A 175 -8.64 -0.73 -8.96
N VAL A 176 -7.63 0.14 -8.98
CA VAL A 176 -7.33 1.03 -10.11
C VAL A 176 -7.01 0.23 -11.37
N ALA A 177 -6.15 -0.79 -11.26
CA ALA A 177 -5.79 -1.70 -12.36
C ALA A 177 -7.02 -2.37 -12.99
N THR A 178 -8.00 -2.76 -12.17
CA THR A 178 -9.24 -3.40 -12.64
C THR A 178 -10.05 -2.46 -13.54
N LEU A 179 -10.24 -1.21 -13.12
CA LEU A 179 -10.96 -0.21 -13.91
C LEU A 179 -10.15 0.26 -15.12
N ALA A 180 -8.83 0.39 -14.98
CA ALA A 180 -7.92 0.74 -16.07
C ALA A 180 -7.94 -0.30 -17.18
N ALA A 181 -7.85 -1.60 -16.85
CA ALA A 181 -7.93 -2.68 -17.81
C ALA A 181 -9.28 -2.68 -18.55
N ALA A 182 -10.38 -2.49 -17.83
CA ALA A 182 -11.72 -2.41 -18.40
C ALA A 182 -11.83 -1.29 -19.45
N ASP A 183 -11.31 -0.11 -19.12
CA ASP A 183 -11.33 1.07 -20.00
C ASP A 183 -10.35 0.94 -21.18
N LEU A 184 -9.15 0.40 -20.97
CA LEU A 184 -8.17 0.17 -22.04
C LEU A 184 -8.70 -0.82 -23.09
N ARG A 185 -9.46 -1.83 -22.66
CA ARG A 185 -10.10 -2.80 -23.56
C ARG A 185 -11.17 -2.17 -24.47
N THR A 186 -11.90 -1.16 -23.99
CA THR A 186 -12.84 -0.40 -24.85
C THR A 186 -12.12 0.59 -25.78
N LYS A 187 -10.89 0.99 -25.44
CA LYS A 187 -10.08 1.98 -26.17
C LYS A 187 -9.01 1.38 -27.09
N GLY A 188 -9.19 0.14 -27.55
CA GLY A 188 -8.32 -0.45 -28.57
C GLY A 188 -7.28 -1.44 -28.07
N HIS A 189 -7.35 -1.84 -26.79
CA HIS A 189 -6.51 -2.90 -26.23
C HIS A 189 -7.36 -4.10 -25.74
N PRO A 190 -8.18 -4.73 -26.61
CA PRO A 190 -9.15 -5.74 -26.19
C PRO A 190 -8.53 -7.00 -25.55
N SER A 191 -7.26 -7.26 -25.82
CA SER A 191 -6.51 -8.41 -25.28
C SER A 191 -5.71 -8.09 -24.00
N ALA A 192 -5.89 -6.91 -23.39
CA ALA A 192 -5.19 -6.58 -22.16
C ALA A 192 -5.55 -7.59 -21.06
N THR A 193 -4.56 -8.12 -20.34
CA THR A 193 -4.75 -9.10 -19.27
C THR A 193 -4.58 -8.46 -17.91
N LEU A 194 -5.56 -8.67 -17.03
CA LEU A 194 -5.59 -8.12 -15.67
C LEU A 194 -5.10 -9.15 -14.64
N TYR A 195 -4.13 -8.77 -13.82
CA TYR A 195 -3.74 -9.48 -12.58
C TYR A 195 -3.98 -8.56 -11.38
N ALA A 196 -5.05 -8.80 -10.64
CA ALA A 196 -5.50 -7.95 -9.54
C ALA A 196 -5.34 -8.67 -8.19
N TYR A 197 -4.26 -8.38 -7.46
CA TYR A 197 -3.97 -8.99 -6.17
C TYR A 197 -4.60 -8.19 -5.02
N ALA A 198 -5.31 -8.85 -4.11
CA ALA A 198 -5.92 -8.20 -2.95
C ALA A 198 -6.90 -7.06 -3.30
N SER A 199 -7.54 -7.15 -4.46
CA SER A 199 -8.36 -6.05 -4.99
C SER A 199 -9.64 -5.84 -4.16
N PRO A 200 -9.96 -4.60 -3.76
CA PRO A 200 -11.28 -4.25 -3.23
C PRO A 200 -12.35 -4.38 -4.32
N ARG A 201 -13.63 -4.31 -3.93
CA ARG A 201 -14.72 -4.21 -4.91
C ARG A 201 -14.68 -2.82 -5.56
N VAL A 202 -14.83 -2.76 -6.87
CA VAL A 202 -14.74 -1.49 -7.60
C VAL A 202 -16.00 -1.15 -8.39
N ALA A 203 -16.97 -2.06 -8.40
CA ALA A 203 -18.05 -2.06 -9.38
C ALA A 203 -19.40 -2.44 -8.78
N ASN A 204 -20.47 -1.87 -9.33
CA ASN A 204 -21.81 -2.44 -9.22
C ASN A 204 -21.94 -3.71 -10.08
N SER A 205 -23.09 -4.38 -10.01
CA SER A 205 -23.32 -5.65 -10.73
C SER A 205 -23.24 -5.51 -12.26
N ALA A 206 -23.74 -4.41 -12.83
CA ALA A 206 -23.66 -4.19 -14.28
C ALA A 206 -22.21 -4.09 -14.75
N LEU A 207 -21.40 -3.29 -14.06
CA LEU A 207 -20.00 -3.11 -14.39
C LEU A 207 -19.18 -4.39 -14.13
N ALA A 208 -19.41 -5.10 -13.03
CA ALA A 208 -18.70 -6.34 -12.75
C ALA A 208 -18.97 -7.44 -13.80
N LYS A 209 -20.21 -7.54 -14.29
CA LYS A 209 -20.59 -8.43 -15.40
C LYS A 209 -19.95 -8.02 -16.71
N PHE A 210 -19.94 -6.72 -17.00
CA PHE A 210 -19.25 -6.18 -18.18
C PHE A 210 -17.77 -6.54 -18.17
N ILE A 211 -17.05 -6.28 -17.07
CA ILE A 211 -15.61 -6.60 -16.96
C ILE A 211 -15.39 -8.11 -17.04
N THR A 212 -16.21 -8.91 -16.36
CA THR A 212 -16.13 -10.38 -16.42
C THR A 212 -16.27 -10.90 -17.86
N ALA A 213 -17.19 -10.32 -18.64
CA ALA A 213 -17.42 -10.71 -20.03
C ALA A 213 -16.30 -10.29 -21.01
N GLN A 214 -15.41 -9.38 -20.61
CA GLN A 214 -14.22 -9.05 -21.40
C GLN A 214 -13.11 -10.11 -21.30
N GLU A 215 -13.27 -11.12 -20.43
CA GLU A 215 -12.29 -12.19 -20.17
C GLU A 215 -10.91 -11.67 -19.70
N ASN A 216 -9.90 -12.55 -19.63
CA ASN A 216 -8.53 -12.23 -19.20
C ASN A 216 -8.45 -11.51 -17.84
N ASN A 217 -9.29 -11.92 -16.89
CA ASN A 217 -9.34 -11.37 -15.54
C ASN A 217 -8.82 -12.40 -14.54
N TYR A 218 -7.73 -12.08 -13.84
CA TYR A 218 -7.16 -12.88 -12.78
C TYR A 218 -7.20 -12.07 -11.48
N ARG A 219 -8.25 -12.27 -10.68
CA ARG A 219 -8.42 -11.59 -9.39
C ARG A 219 -8.08 -12.54 -8.25
N PHE A 220 -7.16 -12.14 -7.38
CA PHE A 220 -6.66 -12.97 -6.28
C PHE A 220 -7.16 -12.47 -4.94
N THR A 221 -7.46 -13.42 -4.06
CA THR A 221 -7.80 -13.16 -2.66
C THR A 221 -7.03 -14.13 -1.78
N HIS A 222 -6.73 -13.73 -0.55
CA HIS A 222 -5.95 -14.56 0.38
C HIS A 222 -6.68 -14.70 1.71
N ILE A 223 -6.86 -15.96 2.15
CA ILE A 223 -7.47 -16.36 3.43
C ILE A 223 -8.62 -15.43 3.89
N ASN A 224 -8.44 -14.68 4.97
CA ASN A 224 -9.39 -13.74 5.55
C ASN A 224 -9.00 -12.26 5.37
N ASP A 225 -8.22 -11.93 4.33
CA ASP A 225 -7.87 -10.56 3.96
C ASP A 225 -9.12 -9.65 3.99
N PRO A 226 -9.11 -8.55 4.76
CA PRO A 226 -10.24 -7.64 4.85
C PRO A 226 -10.48 -6.77 3.61
N VAL A 227 -9.47 -6.51 2.77
CA VAL A 227 -9.59 -5.52 1.66
C VAL A 227 -10.53 -6.00 0.56
N PRO A 228 -10.46 -7.25 0.06
CA PRO A 228 -11.43 -7.76 -0.93
C PRO A 228 -12.87 -7.84 -0.40
N LYS A 229 -13.08 -7.63 0.90
CA LYS A 229 -14.43 -7.59 1.50
C LYS A 229 -15.04 -6.20 1.50
N LEU A 230 -14.31 -5.18 1.07
CA LEU A 230 -14.74 -3.79 1.02
C LEU A 230 -14.71 -3.25 -0.41
N PRO A 231 -15.56 -2.26 -0.74
CA PRO A 231 -16.83 -1.91 -0.09
C PRO A 231 -17.76 -3.13 0.09
N LEU A 232 -18.70 -3.06 1.04
CA LEU A 232 -19.55 -4.20 1.41
C LEU A 232 -20.56 -4.56 0.30
N LEU A 233 -20.94 -5.84 0.22
CA LEU A 233 -22.03 -6.30 -0.66
C LEU A 233 -23.35 -5.56 -0.40
N ALA A 234 -23.63 -5.22 0.87
CA ALA A 234 -24.82 -4.48 1.26
C ALA A 234 -24.91 -3.07 0.66
N MET A 235 -23.78 -2.53 0.19
CA MET A 235 -23.70 -1.23 -0.48
C MET A 235 -23.91 -1.33 -2.00
N GLY A 236 -24.15 -2.53 -2.54
CA GLY A 236 -24.36 -2.77 -3.97
C GLY A 236 -23.10 -3.14 -4.76
N TYR A 237 -21.93 -3.16 -4.11
CA TYR A 237 -20.66 -3.50 -4.74
C TYR A 237 -20.50 -5.02 -4.85
N VAL A 238 -20.03 -5.49 -5.99
CA VAL A 238 -19.73 -6.91 -6.26
C VAL A 238 -18.38 -7.06 -6.95
N HIS A 239 -17.90 -8.30 -7.06
CA HIS A 239 -16.59 -8.59 -7.63
C HIS A 239 -16.67 -8.99 -9.11
N VAL A 240 -15.55 -8.79 -9.81
CA VAL A 240 -15.26 -9.43 -11.10
C VAL A 240 -14.97 -10.92 -10.88
N SER A 241 -15.43 -11.77 -11.80
CA SER A 241 -15.22 -13.23 -11.78
C SER A 241 -14.16 -13.66 -12.81
N PRO A 242 -13.39 -14.74 -12.57
CA PRO A 242 -13.37 -15.58 -11.37
C PRO A 242 -12.50 -15.02 -10.22
N GLU A 243 -12.67 -15.59 -9.04
CA GLU A 243 -11.77 -15.47 -7.89
C GLU A 243 -10.74 -16.59 -7.90
N TYR A 244 -9.46 -16.24 -7.74
CA TYR A 244 -8.38 -17.17 -7.43
C TYR A 244 -8.09 -17.06 -5.93
N TYR A 245 -8.75 -17.91 -5.15
CA TYR A 245 -8.71 -17.87 -3.69
C TYR A 245 -7.55 -18.70 -3.13
N ILE A 246 -6.58 -18.02 -2.51
CA ILE A 246 -5.38 -18.60 -1.92
C ILE A 246 -5.70 -19.00 -0.47
N THR A 247 -5.52 -20.28 -0.16
CA THR A 247 -5.78 -20.87 1.17
C THR A 247 -4.52 -21.15 1.97
N ALA A 248 -3.35 -20.98 1.38
CA ALA A 248 -2.07 -21.11 2.09
C ALA A 248 -2.01 -20.11 3.27
N PRO A 249 -1.26 -20.40 4.35
CA PRO A 249 -1.06 -19.43 5.43
C PRO A 249 -0.19 -18.23 5.01
N ASN A 250 -0.22 -17.17 5.82
CA ASN A 250 0.72 -16.05 5.70
C ASN A 250 2.17 -16.53 5.72
N ASN A 251 3.02 -15.92 4.90
CA ASN A 251 4.46 -16.24 4.79
C ASN A 251 4.74 -17.73 4.50
N ALA A 252 3.89 -18.37 3.71
CA ALA A 252 4.08 -19.73 3.23
C ALA A 252 4.18 -19.75 1.70
N THR A 253 4.99 -20.65 1.17
CA THR A 253 5.03 -20.93 -0.27
C THR A 253 3.69 -21.52 -0.70
N VAL A 254 3.04 -20.88 -1.68
CA VAL A 254 1.74 -21.31 -2.19
C VAL A 254 1.90 -22.48 -3.17
N SER A 255 1.16 -23.56 -2.96
CA SER A 255 1.05 -24.66 -3.92
C SER A 255 -0.19 -24.55 -4.82
N ALA A 256 -0.18 -25.22 -5.96
CA ALA A 256 -1.30 -25.17 -6.92
C ALA A 256 -2.63 -25.68 -6.33
N SER A 257 -2.58 -26.66 -5.42
CA SER A 257 -3.74 -27.18 -4.70
C SER A 257 -4.35 -26.21 -3.68
N GLU A 258 -3.62 -25.14 -3.33
CA GLU A 258 -4.04 -24.11 -2.38
C GLU A 258 -4.60 -22.87 -3.09
N VAL A 259 -4.78 -22.91 -4.41
CA VAL A 259 -5.46 -21.86 -5.17
C VAL A 259 -6.76 -22.41 -5.74
N LYS A 260 -7.89 -21.98 -5.18
CA LYS A 260 -9.22 -22.39 -5.61
C LYS A 260 -9.81 -21.38 -6.58
N VAL A 261 -10.20 -21.84 -7.77
CA VAL A 261 -10.88 -21.00 -8.75
C VAL A 261 -12.38 -21.01 -8.48
N LEU A 262 -12.95 -19.87 -8.10
CA LEU A 262 -14.36 -19.71 -7.74
C LEU A 262 -15.06 -18.75 -8.70
N GLN A 263 -16.25 -19.12 -9.15
CA GLN A 263 -17.02 -18.35 -10.13
C GLN A 263 -18.12 -17.51 -9.46
N GLY A 264 -18.50 -16.42 -10.12
CA GLY A 264 -19.62 -15.56 -9.75
C GLY A 264 -19.19 -14.20 -9.19
N GLU A 265 -20.07 -13.20 -9.36
CA GLU A 265 -19.88 -11.83 -8.84
C GLU A 265 -19.93 -11.78 -7.29
N VAL A 266 -20.59 -12.77 -6.69
CA VAL A 266 -20.62 -13.01 -5.24
C VAL A 266 -20.43 -14.51 -5.00
N ASN A 267 -19.36 -14.87 -4.26
CA ASN A 267 -19.09 -16.24 -3.89
C ASN A 267 -18.78 -16.34 -2.38
N TRP A 268 -19.54 -17.18 -1.67
CA TRP A 268 -19.43 -17.39 -0.22
C TRP A 268 -18.46 -18.51 0.17
N ASP A 269 -17.92 -19.27 -0.79
CA ASP A 269 -16.89 -20.28 -0.53
C ASP A 269 -15.47 -19.68 -0.58
N GLY A 270 -15.34 -18.42 -1.03
CA GLY A 270 -14.08 -17.67 -1.12
C GLY A 270 -13.82 -16.73 0.05
N ASN A 271 -13.02 -15.69 -0.20
CA ASN A 271 -12.60 -14.72 0.84
C ASN A 271 -13.80 -14.04 1.52
N THR A 272 -14.86 -13.70 0.76
CA THR A 272 -16.08 -13.09 1.31
C THR A 272 -16.77 -13.99 2.35
N GLY A 273 -16.64 -15.31 2.21
CA GLY A 273 -17.18 -16.32 3.13
C GLY A 273 -16.52 -16.35 4.51
N THR A 274 -15.33 -15.78 4.65
CA THR A 274 -14.55 -15.82 5.90
C THR A 274 -15.03 -14.83 6.97
N GLY A 275 -16.21 -14.22 6.77
CA GLY A 275 -16.84 -13.27 7.69
C GLY A 275 -16.60 -11.81 7.32
N VAL A 276 -17.06 -10.89 8.17
CA VAL A 276 -16.93 -9.45 7.97
C VAL A 276 -15.47 -8.99 7.89
N PRO A 277 -15.16 -7.87 7.21
CA PRO A 277 -13.82 -7.29 7.23
C PRO A 277 -13.38 -6.99 8.67
N SER A 278 -12.18 -7.41 9.03
CA SER A 278 -11.58 -7.15 10.34
C SER A 278 -10.14 -6.69 10.19
N ILE A 279 -9.80 -5.59 10.84
CA ILE A 279 -8.42 -5.06 10.88
C ILE A 279 -7.45 -6.03 11.58
N SER A 280 -7.95 -6.92 12.44
CA SER A 280 -7.14 -7.97 13.08
C SER A 280 -6.58 -8.99 12.07
N SER A 281 -7.23 -9.12 10.92
CA SER A 281 -6.84 -10.03 9.83
C SER A 281 -5.98 -9.35 8.76
N PHE A 282 -5.61 -8.08 8.97
CA PHE A 282 -4.87 -7.30 7.98
C PHE A 282 -3.51 -7.92 7.62
N ALA A 283 -2.93 -8.74 8.49
CA ALA A 283 -1.71 -9.47 8.18
C ALA A 283 -1.81 -10.31 6.89
N ALA A 284 -3.00 -10.84 6.58
CA ALA A 284 -3.26 -11.60 5.35
C ALA A 284 -3.08 -10.77 4.07
N HIS A 285 -3.27 -9.46 4.17
CA HIS A 285 -3.23 -8.53 3.04
C HIS A 285 -1.83 -8.40 2.44
N HIS A 286 -0.79 -8.61 3.25
CA HIS A 286 0.61 -8.52 2.80
C HIS A 286 1.03 -9.69 1.91
N TRP A 287 0.39 -10.86 2.04
CA TRP A 287 0.90 -12.11 1.48
C TRP A 287 0.10 -12.58 0.28
N TYR A 288 0.69 -12.47 -0.91
CA TYR A 288 0.13 -12.93 -2.19
C TYR A 288 1.25 -13.60 -3.00
N PHE A 289 1.50 -14.89 -2.78
CA PHE A 289 2.66 -15.66 -3.28
C PHE A 289 4.02 -15.21 -2.71
N GLU A 290 4.16 -13.92 -2.44
CA GLU A 290 5.25 -13.22 -1.77
C GLU A 290 4.68 -12.10 -0.88
N GLU A 291 5.54 -11.31 -0.25
CA GLU A 291 5.14 -10.09 0.46
C GLU A 291 4.87 -8.97 -0.56
N ALA A 292 3.63 -8.89 -1.07
CA ALA A 292 3.27 -8.07 -2.24
C ALA A 292 3.34 -6.55 -1.98
N ASP A 293 3.55 -6.13 -0.74
CA ASP A 293 3.90 -4.78 -0.32
C ASP A 293 5.25 -4.73 0.42
N GLY A 294 6.18 -5.64 0.12
CA GLY A 294 7.51 -5.69 0.77
C GLY A 294 8.40 -4.47 0.50
N CYS A 295 8.06 -3.65 -0.51
CA CYS A 295 8.67 -2.35 -0.76
C CYS A 295 7.96 -1.18 -0.06
N LEU A 296 6.95 -1.46 0.77
CA LEU A 296 6.20 -0.44 1.49
C LEU A 296 7.07 0.22 2.55
N GLY A 297 7.71 1.31 2.16
CA GLY A 297 8.50 2.15 3.04
C GLY A 297 8.21 3.62 2.81
N PRO A 298 8.79 4.51 3.63
CA PRO A 298 8.84 5.91 3.32
C PRO A 298 9.44 6.14 1.93
N ASP A 299 8.67 6.83 1.10
CA ASP A 299 8.94 7.28 -0.27
C ASP A 299 10.08 8.33 -0.33
N LEU A 300 11.22 8.00 0.29
CA LEU A 300 12.29 8.94 0.60
C LEU A 300 13.62 8.47 0.03
N CYS A 301 13.92 7.17 0.11
CA CYS A 301 15.20 6.61 -0.27
C CYS A 301 15.16 5.08 -0.40
N ASP A 302 16.18 4.53 -1.05
CA ASP A 302 16.33 3.09 -1.24
C ASP A 302 16.58 2.34 0.08
N GLY A 303 15.87 1.22 0.29
CA GLY A 303 15.93 0.42 1.51
C GLY A 303 15.48 1.15 2.78
N CYS A 304 14.82 2.31 2.64
CA CYS A 304 14.39 3.11 3.78
C CYS A 304 13.10 2.57 4.37
N GLU A 305 13.16 2.26 5.67
CA GLU A 305 12.01 1.76 6.43
C GLU A 305 11.76 2.70 7.59
N ALA A 306 10.51 3.13 7.72
CA ALA A 306 10.02 3.85 8.87
C ALA A 306 9.16 2.94 9.74
N GLU A 307 9.03 3.29 11.02
CA GLU A 307 7.97 2.72 11.83
C GLU A 307 6.62 3.04 11.18
N LEU A 308 5.85 1.99 10.89
CA LEU A 308 4.64 2.08 10.09
C LEU A 308 3.61 3.03 10.72
N GLY A 309 3.43 3.00 12.04
CA GLY A 309 2.50 3.88 12.74
C GLY A 309 2.80 5.36 12.51
N PHE A 310 4.05 5.79 12.65
CA PHE A 310 4.45 7.18 12.42
C PHE A 310 4.33 7.58 10.94
N TRP A 311 4.78 6.72 10.02
CA TRP A 311 4.68 7.01 8.59
C TRP A 311 3.24 7.08 8.11
N SER A 312 2.39 6.14 8.54
CA SER A 312 0.96 6.15 8.23
C SER A 312 0.26 7.37 8.83
N SER A 313 0.65 7.80 10.03
CA SER A 313 0.09 9.00 10.66
C SER A 313 0.41 10.27 9.86
N TRP A 314 1.67 10.41 9.40
CA TRP A 314 2.05 11.54 8.55
C TRP A 314 1.34 11.51 7.20
N THR A 315 1.42 10.37 6.50
CA THR A 315 0.85 10.25 5.14
C THR A 315 -0.66 10.45 5.10
N ALA A 316 -1.38 10.10 6.17
CA ALA A 316 -2.83 10.32 6.27
C ALA A 316 -3.24 11.81 6.22
N VAL A 317 -2.37 12.71 6.67
CA VAL A 317 -2.64 14.16 6.71
C VAL A 317 -1.73 14.96 5.78
N ARG A 318 -0.79 14.29 5.10
CA ARG A 318 0.23 14.91 4.25
C ARG A 318 -0.39 15.84 3.21
N ASP A 319 -1.26 15.31 2.37
CA ASP A 319 -1.79 16.05 1.21
C ASP A 319 -2.59 17.31 1.61
N PRO A 320 -3.54 17.27 2.57
CA PRO A 320 -4.21 18.49 3.01
C PRO A 320 -3.25 19.48 3.68
N ILE A 321 -2.26 19.01 4.46
CA ILE A 321 -1.24 19.87 5.05
C ILE A 321 -0.38 20.52 3.97
N SER A 322 0.14 19.75 3.01
CA SER A 322 1.00 20.24 1.93
C SER A 322 0.31 21.32 1.10
N LYS A 323 -0.99 21.18 0.84
CA LYS A 323 -1.76 22.21 0.14
C LYS A 323 -1.78 23.54 0.93
N THR A 324 -2.24 23.51 2.18
CA THR A 324 -2.32 24.70 3.03
C THR A 324 -0.94 25.29 3.32
N LEU A 325 0.06 24.44 3.46
CA LEU A 325 1.45 24.83 3.69
C LEU A 325 2.01 25.61 2.50
N ASN A 326 1.80 25.11 1.28
CA ASN A 326 2.23 25.81 0.06
C ASN A 326 1.59 27.19 -0.07
N GLU A 327 0.28 27.30 0.20
CA GLU A 327 -0.43 28.59 0.20
C GLU A 327 0.13 29.54 1.28
N THR A 328 0.42 29.02 2.47
CA THR A 328 0.95 29.80 3.60
C THR A 328 2.38 30.30 3.34
N ILE A 329 3.24 29.45 2.78
CA ILE A 329 4.61 29.81 2.42
C ILE A 329 4.62 30.84 1.29
N ALA A 330 3.77 30.67 0.26
CA ALA A 330 3.65 31.63 -0.82
C ALA A 330 3.22 33.02 -0.31
N ALA A 331 2.37 33.07 0.72
CA ALA A 331 1.96 34.31 1.36
C ALA A 331 3.02 34.90 2.32
N ASN A 332 4.00 34.11 2.78
CA ASN A 332 5.01 34.49 3.76
C ASN A 332 6.42 34.00 3.34
N PRO A 333 6.99 34.53 2.25
CA PRO A 333 8.21 33.98 1.65
C PRO A 333 9.47 34.11 2.53
N ASP A 334 9.46 35.02 3.50
CA ASP A 334 10.58 35.27 4.42
C ASP A 334 10.51 34.41 5.70
N TYR A 335 9.48 33.57 5.85
CA TYR A 335 9.25 32.79 7.07
C TYR A 335 9.92 31.43 6.97
N GLU A 336 10.46 30.95 8.09
CA GLU A 336 11.01 29.60 8.19
C GLU A 336 9.90 28.57 8.42
N LEU A 337 9.97 27.44 7.73
CA LEU A 337 9.12 26.29 8.00
C LEU A 337 9.73 25.46 9.13
N ILE A 338 9.09 25.47 10.29
CA ILE A 338 9.46 24.64 11.44
C ILE A 338 8.50 23.47 11.57
N VAL A 339 9.03 22.26 11.62
CA VAL A 339 8.30 21.02 11.92
C VAL A 339 8.70 20.56 13.31
N THR A 340 7.73 20.44 14.22
CA THR A 340 8.03 20.10 15.62
C THR A 340 7.02 19.15 16.22
N GLY A 341 7.45 18.44 17.26
CA GLY A 341 6.59 17.56 18.05
C GLY A 341 7.30 17.10 19.32
N HIS A 342 6.51 16.51 20.22
CA HIS A 342 6.97 15.81 21.42
C HIS A 342 6.49 14.35 21.40
N SER A 343 7.27 13.43 21.96
CA SER A 343 6.92 12.01 22.10
C SER A 343 6.57 11.37 20.75
N LEU A 344 5.45 10.64 20.66
CA LEU A 344 4.94 10.08 19.40
C LEU A 344 4.79 11.15 18.30
N GLY A 345 4.36 12.35 18.65
CA GLY A 345 4.25 13.48 17.72
C GLY A 345 5.61 13.92 17.17
N ALA A 346 6.68 13.80 17.95
CA ALA A 346 8.05 14.04 17.48
C ALA A 346 8.51 12.97 16.49
N GLY A 347 8.03 11.73 16.65
CA GLY A 347 8.27 10.66 15.68
C GLY A 347 7.64 10.97 14.33
N VAL A 348 6.37 11.38 14.31
CA VAL A 348 5.67 11.84 13.10
C VAL A 348 6.37 13.06 12.50
N ALA A 349 6.72 14.06 13.32
CA ALA A 349 7.42 15.27 12.88
C ALA A 349 8.77 14.96 12.20
N THR A 350 9.50 13.95 12.72
CA THR A 350 10.79 13.53 12.16
C THR A 350 10.64 13.03 10.73
N LEU A 351 9.63 12.19 10.46
CA LEU A 351 9.36 11.67 9.12
C LEU A 351 8.73 12.73 8.22
N ALA A 352 7.85 13.58 8.77
CA ALA A 352 7.21 14.67 8.05
C ALA A 352 8.21 15.70 7.52
N ALA A 353 9.17 16.12 8.36
CA ALA A 353 10.22 17.04 7.94
C ALA A 353 11.05 16.45 6.79
N ALA A 354 11.37 15.15 6.88
CA ALA A 354 12.13 14.47 5.84
C ALA A 354 11.40 14.43 4.50
N ASP A 355 10.10 14.14 4.53
CA ASP A 355 9.22 14.12 3.35
C ASP A 355 8.95 15.50 2.76
N LEU A 356 8.76 16.52 3.58
CA LEU A 356 8.56 17.89 3.09
C LEU A 356 9.81 18.42 2.37
N ARG A 357 11.00 18.05 2.83
CA ARG A 357 12.26 18.43 2.17
C ARG A 357 12.41 17.82 0.79
N THR A 358 11.95 16.59 0.58
CA THR A 358 11.96 15.98 -0.77
C THR A 358 10.88 16.59 -1.67
N LYS A 359 9.79 17.13 -1.10
CA LYS A 359 8.62 17.66 -1.81
C LYS A 359 8.60 19.19 -1.96
N GLY A 360 9.77 19.81 -2.07
CA GLY A 360 9.89 21.23 -2.42
C GLY A 360 10.04 22.20 -1.24
N HIS A 361 10.24 21.70 -0.02
CA HIS A 361 10.57 22.50 1.16
C HIS A 361 11.94 22.16 1.74
N PRO A 362 13.05 22.32 0.99
CA PRO A 362 14.38 21.86 1.39
C PRO A 362 14.92 22.54 2.66
N SER A 363 14.37 23.70 3.03
CA SER A 363 14.74 24.46 4.24
C SER A 363 13.89 24.15 5.46
N ALA A 364 12.99 23.15 5.42
CA ALA A 364 12.20 22.78 6.59
C ALA A 364 13.11 22.37 7.76
N THR A 365 12.94 22.97 8.93
CA THR A 365 13.76 22.69 10.12
C THR A 365 12.99 21.81 11.10
N LEU A 366 13.61 20.72 11.54
CA LEU A 366 13.02 19.77 12.48
C LEU A 366 13.46 20.05 13.91
N TYR A 367 12.50 20.26 14.82
CA TYR A 367 12.70 20.26 16.28
C TYR A 367 11.91 19.13 16.92
N ALA A 368 12.57 18.02 17.22
CA ALA A 368 11.94 16.80 17.73
C ALA A 368 12.33 16.56 19.20
N TYR A 369 11.36 16.63 20.11
CA TYR A 369 11.58 16.40 21.54
C TYR A 369 11.11 15.01 21.94
N ALA A 370 11.90 14.27 22.69
CA ALA A 370 11.53 12.92 23.15
C ALA A 370 11.16 11.96 22.01
N SER A 371 11.72 12.17 20.81
CA SER A 371 11.36 11.40 19.64
C SER A 371 11.78 9.93 19.80
N PRO A 372 10.84 8.97 19.66
CA PRO A 372 11.20 7.56 19.57
C PRO A 372 12.09 7.32 18.34
N ARG A 373 12.70 6.14 18.25
CA ARG A 373 13.36 5.69 17.03
C ARG A 373 12.29 5.43 15.99
N VAL A 374 12.42 6.08 14.84
CA VAL A 374 11.39 6.02 13.78
C VAL A 374 11.85 5.35 12.50
N ALA A 375 13.12 4.95 12.44
CA ALA A 375 13.81 4.65 11.20
C ALA A 375 14.75 3.44 11.36
N ASN A 376 14.92 2.68 10.28
CA ASN A 376 16.09 1.84 10.08
C ASN A 376 17.33 2.70 9.76
N SER A 377 18.52 2.08 9.62
CA SER A 377 19.76 2.84 9.37
C SER A 377 19.78 3.53 8.01
N ALA A 378 19.17 2.96 6.97
CA ALA A 378 19.11 3.62 5.66
C ALA A 378 18.36 4.95 5.76
N LEU A 379 17.16 4.92 6.38
CA LEU A 379 16.35 6.11 6.56
C LEU A 379 16.99 7.11 7.54
N ALA A 380 17.58 6.65 8.65
CA ALA A 380 18.22 7.56 9.60
C ALA A 380 19.39 8.33 8.98
N LYS A 381 20.22 7.68 8.14
CA LYS A 381 21.27 8.35 7.36
C LYS A 381 20.70 9.33 6.36
N PHE A 382 19.65 8.95 5.65
CA PHE A 382 18.98 9.83 4.70
C PHE A 382 18.48 11.11 5.39
N ILE A 383 17.73 10.98 6.48
CA ILE A 383 17.20 12.14 7.22
C ILE A 383 18.37 12.97 7.77
N THR A 384 19.40 12.34 8.33
CA THR A 384 20.59 13.02 8.86
C THR A 384 21.28 13.86 7.78
N ALA A 385 21.40 13.34 6.56
CA ALA A 385 22.06 14.01 5.44
C ALA A 385 21.28 15.23 4.90
N GLN A 386 19.99 15.36 5.24
CA GLN A 386 19.18 16.54 4.88
C GLN A 386 19.47 17.77 5.75
N GLU A 387 20.28 17.63 6.82
CA GLU A 387 20.62 18.70 7.76
C GLU A 387 19.38 19.29 8.48
N ASN A 388 19.56 20.38 9.24
CA ASN A 388 18.49 21.06 10.00
C ASN A 388 17.67 20.13 10.92
N ASN A 389 18.35 19.16 11.54
CA ASN A 389 17.75 18.21 12.47
C ASN A 389 18.16 18.53 13.91
N TYR A 390 17.19 18.83 14.76
CA TYR A 390 17.37 19.10 16.18
C TYR A 390 16.57 18.08 17.00
N ARG A 391 17.19 16.93 17.29
CA ARG A 391 16.57 15.87 18.08
C ARG A 391 17.04 15.94 19.54
N PHE A 392 16.14 16.32 20.44
CA PHE A 392 16.42 16.46 21.87
C PHE A 392 16.03 15.20 22.63
N THR A 393 16.91 14.77 23.53
CA THR A 393 16.67 13.68 24.48
C THR A 393 17.02 14.12 25.89
N HIS A 394 16.35 13.57 26.91
CA HIS A 394 16.62 13.88 28.31
C HIS A 394 17.24 12.68 29.04
N ILE A 395 18.09 12.94 30.05
CA ILE A 395 18.65 11.91 30.92
C ILE A 395 17.51 11.12 31.58
N ASN A 396 17.49 9.80 31.33
CA ASN A 396 16.48 8.84 31.80
C ASN A 396 15.11 8.83 31.10
N ASP A 397 14.88 9.63 30.07
CA ASP A 397 13.65 9.49 29.27
C ASP A 397 13.62 8.09 28.59
N PRO A 398 12.60 7.25 28.86
CA PRO A 398 12.51 5.93 28.25
C PRO A 398 12.02 5.94 26.79
N VAL A 399 11.30 6.96 26.32
CA VAL A 399 10.65 6.96 24.99
C VAL A 399 11.66 7.02 23.84
N PRO A 400 12.70 7.88 23.87
CA PRO A 400 13.74 7.89 22.86
C PRO A 400 14.43 6.52 22.68
N LYS A 401 14.37 5.64 23.68
CA LYS A 401 14.99 4.30 23.64
C LYS A 401 14.12 3.25 22.94
N LEU A 402 12.94 3.61 22.45
CA LEU A 402 11.99 2.71 21.80
C LEU A 402 11.74 3.13 20.35
N PRO A 403 11.47 2.18 19.43
CA PRO A 403 11.66 0.73 19.57
C PRO A 403 13.13 0.35 19.81
N LEU A 404 13.40 -0.87 20.28
CA LEU A 404 14.75 -1.28 20.72
C LEU A 404 15.75 -1.35 19.55
N LEU A 405 17.02 -0.99 19.79
CA LEU A 405 18.10 -1.13 18.79
C LEU A 405 18.23 -2.57 18.26
N ALA A 406 17.96 -3.57 19.12
CA ALA A 406 18.08 -4.99 18.80
C ALA A 406 17.15 -5.46 17.67
N ILE A 407 16.11 -4.68 17.36
CA ILE A 407 15.16 -4.93 16.27
C ILE A 407 15.35 -3.95 15.10
N GLY A 408 16.52 -3.32 14.98
CA GLY A 408 16.94 -2.58 13.79
C GLY A 408 16.60 -1.08 13.76
N TYR A 409 15.84 -0.58 14.73
CA TYR A 409 15.49 0.84 14.81
C TYR A 409 16.63 1.67 15.39
N VAL A 410 16.97 2.79 14.75
CA VAL A 410 18.04 3.71 15.16
C VAL A 410 17.55 5.16 15.23
N HIS A 411 18.39 6.08 15.70
CA HIS A 411 18.03 7.49 15.85
C HIS A 411 18.53 8.33 14.66
N VAL A 412 17.85 9.45 14.40
CA VAL A 412 18.35 10.50 13.50
C VAL A 412 19.40 11.35 14.23
N SER A 413 20.49 11.70 13.54
CA SER A 413 21.60 12.51 14.08
C SER A 413 21.44 14.00 13.71
N PRO A 414 21.96 14.93 14.53
CA PRO A 414 22.57 14.72 15.84
C PRO A 414 21.56 14.62 17.00
N GLU A 415 21.99 13.97 18.08
CA GLU A 415 21.29 13.97 19.36
C GLU A 415 21.76 15.15 20.22
N TYR A 416 20.83 15.98 20.66
CA TYR A 416 21.02 17.01 21.68
C TYR A 416 20.60 16.43 23.03
N TYR A 417 21.57 15.84 23.73
CA TYR A 417 21.37 15.11 24.98
C TYR A 417 21.43 16.05 26.20
N ILE A 418 20.27 16.25 26.84
CA ILE A 418 20.09 17.06 28.03
C ILE A 418 20.41 16.22 29.27
N THR A 419 21.39 16.67 30.05
CA THR A 419 21.85 16.00 31.27
C THR A 419 21.36 16.66 32.56
N ALA A 420 20.70 17.81 32.44
CA ALA A 420 20.08 18.50 33.56
C ALA A 420 19.04 17.60 34.24
N PRO A 421 18.85 17.70 35.57
CA PRO A 421 17.76 17.02 36.24
C PRO A 421 16.39 17.55 35.82
N ASN A 422 15.34 16.73 36.02
CA ASN A 422 13.96 17.16 35.83
C ASN A 422 13.67 18.47 36.60
N ASN A 423 12.91 19.39 35.98
CA ASN A 423 12.52 20.68 36.56
C ASN A 423 13.70 21.62 36.92
N ALA A 424 14.86 21.42 36.30
CA ALA A 424 15.98 22.36 36.37
C ALA A 424 16.02 23.28 35.14
N THR A 425 16.50 24.50 35.31
CA THR A 425 16.83 25.38 34.18
C THR A 425 18.02 24.80 33.42
N VAL A 426 17.83 24.44 32.15
CA VAL A 426 18.90 23.86 31.32
C VAL A 426 19.88 24.93 30.86
N SER A 427 21.16 24.74 31.18
CA SER A 427 22.26 25.57 30.67
C SER A 427 22.93 24.95 29.44
N ALA A 428 23.63 25.77 28.65
CA ALA A 428 24.34 25.28 27.46
C ALA A 428 25.38 24.18 27.76
N SER A 429 26.01 24.21 28.95
CA SER A 429 26.96 23.18 29.38
C SER A 429 26.32 21.82 29.67
N GLU A 430 25.00 21.77 29.85
CA GLU A 430 24.26 20.55 30.17
C GLU A 430 23.66 19.87 28.92
N VAL A 431 23.83 20.48 27.74
CA VAL A 431 23.40 19.92 26.46
C VAL A 431 24.62 19.41 25.70
N LYS A 432 24.70 18.09 25.53
CA LYS A 432 25.77 17.44 24.75
C LYS A 432 25.27 17.15 23.35
N VAL A 433 26.04 17.52 22.32
CA VAL A 433 25.73 17.19 20.93
C VAL A 433 26.48 15.92 20.54
N LEU A 434 25.75 14.85 20.24
CA LEU A 434 26.28 13.54 19.92
C LEU A 434 25.93 13.18 18.48
N GLN A 435 26.94 12.74 17.72
CA GLN A 435 26.80 12.40 16.30
C GLN A 435 26.66 10.89 16.13
N GLY A 436 25.82 10.50 15.18
CA GLY A 436 25.59 9.10 14.80
C GLY A 436 24.21 8.60 15.18
N GLU A 437 23.88 7.44 14.64
CA GLU A 437 22.55 6.82 14.75
C GLU A 437 22.36 6.06 16.07
N VAL A 438 23.45 5.85 16.82
CA VAL A 438 23.49 5.18 18.13
C VAL A 438 24.53 5.85 19.02
N ASN A 439 24.09 6.42 20.14
CA ASN A 439 24.95 7.14 21.08
C ASN A 439 24.92 6.49 22.48
N TRP A 440 25.94 5.69 22.79
CA TRP A 440 26.09 5.07 24.12
C TRP A 440 26.47 6.07 25.21
N ASP A 441 27.06 7.21 24.87
CA ASP A 441 27.29 8.32 25.80
C ASP A 441 26.07 9.25 25.96
N GLY A 442 25.00 8.97 25.20
CA GLY A 442 23.73 9.70 25.19
C GLY A 442 22.61 8.99 25.96
N ASN A 443 21.35 9.31 25.64
CA ASN A 443 20.19 8.72 26.31
C ASN A 443 20.18 7.18 26.21
N THR A 444 20.66 6.60 25.09
CA THR A 444 20.73 5.15 24.89
C THR A 444 21.57 4.43 25.96
N GLY A 445 22.63 5.07 26.47
CA GLY A 445 23.52 4.49 27.49
C GLY A 445 22.95 4.42 28.89
N THR A 446 21.82 5.09 29.16
CA THR A 446 21.24 5.19 30.52
C THR A 446 20.46 3.94 30.96
N GLY A 447 20.77 2.78 30.37
CA GLY A 447 20.13 1.50 30.69
C GLY A 447 18.79 1.24 29.97
N VAL A 448 18.14 0.14 30.33
CA VAL A 448 16.88 -0.34 29.72
C VAL A 448 15.75 0.68 29.96
N PRO A 449 14.88 0.96 28.96
CA PRO A 449 13.70 1.80 29.19
C PRO A 449 12.84 1.26 30.34
N SER A 450 12.50 2.13 31.29
CA SER A 450 11.68 1.79 32.46
C SER A 450 10.54 2.78 32.61
N ILE A 451 9.35 2.27 32.93
CA ILE A 451 8.19 3.13 33.24
C ILE A 451 8.43 3.98 34.50
N SER A 452 9.31 3.52 35.41
CA SER A 452 9.66 4.27 36.62
C SER A 452 10.42 5.56 36.33
N SER A 453 11.03 5.70 35.15
CA SER A 453 11.74 6.91 34.73
C SER A 453 10.92 7.79 33.77
N PHE A 454 9.65 7.46 33.53
CA PHE A 454 8.77 8.20 32.63
C PHE A 454 8.58 9.67 33.04
N ALA A 455 8.78 10.00 34.31
CA ALA A 455 8.81 11.40 34.76
C ALA A 455 9.76 12.27 33.93
N ALA A 456 10.93 11.75 33.52
CA ALA A 456 11.89 12.48 32.68
C ALA A 456 11.37 12.79 31.27
N HIS A 457 10.37 12.04 30.79
CA HIS A 457 9.75 12.26 29.48
C HIS A 457 9.02 13.61 29.37
N HIS A 458 8.59 14.16 30.51
CA HIS A 458 7.88 15.42 30.59
C HIS A 458 8.80 16.65 30.65
N TRP A 459 10.10 16.47 30.90
CA TRP A 459 11.01 17.59 31.19
C TRP A 459 12.10 17.71 30.13
N TYR A 460 12.16 18.88 29.49
CA TYR A 460 13.20 19.23 28.52
C TYR A 460 13.79 20.58 28.89
N PHE A 461 13.53 21.65 28.12
CA PHE A 461 13.85 23.01 28.56
C PHE A 461 12.82 23.54 29.55
N GLU A 462 11.59 23.07 29.43
CA GLU A 462 10.44 23.31 30.31
C GLU A 462 9.59 22.02 30.38
N GLU A 463 8.48 22.06 31.12
CA GLU A 463 7.52 20.94 31.16
C GLU A 463 6.74 20.86 29.84
N ALA A 464 6.98 19.81 29.06
CA ALA A 464 6.37 19.62 27.74
C ALA A 464 4.85 19.43 27.79
N ASP A 465 4.34 18.89 28.90
CA ASP A 465 2.93 18.52 29.08
C ASP A 465 2.12 19.54 29.87
N GLY A 466 2.67 20.72 30.17
CA GLY A 466 2.04 21.73 31.02
C GLY A 466 0.69 22.26 30.51
N CYS A 467 0.34 21.99 29.23
CA CYS A 467 -0.95 22.31 28.62
C CYS A 467 -2.03 21.23 28.82
N LEU A 468 -1.68 20.03 29.30
CA LEU A 468 -2.64 18.99 29.62
C LEU A 468 -3.32 19.34 30.96
N GLY A 469 -4.51 19.93 30.89
CA GLY A 469 -5.29 20.29 32.08
C GLY A 469 -5.51 19.10 33.04
N PRO A 470 -5.74 19.37 34.35
CA PRO A 470 -5.93 18.31 35.34
C PRO A 470 -7.19 17.50 35.00
N GLY A 471 -7.05 16.26 34.54
CA GLY A 471 -8.17 15.33 34.37
C GLY A 471 -8.22 14.47 33.11
N LEU A 472 -7.20 14.42 32.26
CA LEU A 472 -7.11 13.41 31.20
C LEU A 472 -6.24 12.24 31.69
N PRO A 473 -6.83 11.14 32.21
CA PRO A 473 -6.05 9.97 32.58
C PRO A 473 -5.55 9.27 31.31
N TRP A 474 -4.23 9.21 31.17
CA TRP A 474 -3.58 8.21 30.33
C TRP A 474 -3.91 6.82 30.89
N LYS A 475 -4.88 6.13 30.30
CA LYS A 475 -4.99 4.68 30.47
C LYS A 475 -4.03 4.05 29.46
N VAL A 476 -2.86 3.65 29.95
CA VAL A 476 -1.95 2.72 29.28
C VAL A 476 -2.61 1.34 29.20
#